data_AF-A0A0H4CAL1-F1
#
_entry.id   AF-A0A0H4CAL1-F1
#
_cell.length_a   1.000
_cell.length_b   1.000
_cell.length_c   1.000
_cell.angle_alpha   90.00
_cell.angle_beta   90.00
_cell.angle_gamma   90.00
#
_symmetry.space_group_name_H-M   'P 1'
#
loop_
_entity.id
_entity.type
_entity.pdbx_description
1 polymer ?
#
loop_
_entity_poly.entity_id
_entity_poly.type
_entity_poly.pdbx_seq_one_letter_code
_entity_poly.pdbx_strand_id
1 'polypeptide(L)' 'MSECAQTPGIVAWAKGRAFAWVDDDITEADRTWVREHHDGPALLHRVDPRCALAPTTSPR' A
#
# COMPACT_ATOMS: atom_id res chain seq x y z
N MET A 1 15.80 3.47 13.96
CA MET A 1 15.85 2.83 12.64
C MET A 1 14.93 1.63 12.74
N SER A 2 13.62 1.86 12.58
CA SER A 2 12.65 0.76 12.57
C SER A 2 12.57 0.27 11.13
N GLU A 3 13.04 -0.94 10.90
CA GLU A 3 12.96 -1.61 9.61
C GLU A 3 11.49 -1.95 9.33
N CYS A 4 10.80 -1.12 8.52
CA CYS A 4 9.43 -1.38 8.06
C CYS A 4 9.44 -2.56 7.06
N ALA A 5 9.24 -3.77 7.57
CA ALA A 5 9.29 -5.03 6.79
C ALA A 5 7.96 -5.41 6.11
N GLN A 6 7.05 -4.47 5.85
CA GLN A 6 5.72 -4.79 5.31
C GLN A 6 5.72 -5.02 3.79
N THR A 7 6.62 -4.35 3.07
CA THR A 7 6.71 -4.31 1.61
C THR A 7 6.89 -5.70 0.94
N PRO A 8 7.69 -6.65 1.47
CA PRO A 8 7.88 -7.95 0.82
C PRO A 8 6.65 -8.86 0.83
N GLY A 9 5.84 -8.81 1.90
CA GLY A 9 4.72 -9.75 2.08
C GLY A 9 3.56 -9.50 1.13
N ILE A 10 3.23 -8.22 0.89
CA ILE A 10 2.11 -7.82 0.02
C ILE A 10 2.41 -8.16 -1.44
N VAL A 11 3.64 -7.89 -1.90
CA VAL A 11 4.04 -8.19 -3.29
C VAL A 11 4.16 -9.69 -3.53
N ALA A 12 4.67 -10.46 -2.56
CA ALA A 12 4.69 -11.92 -2.66
C ALA A 12 3.28 -12.53 -2.74
N TRP A 13 2.29 -11.93 -2.04
CA TRP A 13 0.89 -12.37 -2.11
C TRP A 13 0.24 -12.07 -3.47
N ALA A 14 0.60 -10.96 -4.10
CA ALA A 14 0.05 -10.58 -5.40
C ALA A 14 0.41 -11.58 -6.52
N LYS A 15 1.58 -12.24 -6.46
CA LYS A 15 2.04 -13.23 -7.45
C LYS A 15 1.89 -12.77 -8.92
N GLY A 16 2.18 -11.50 -9.20
CA GLY A 16 2.06 -10.91 -10.54
C GLY A 16 0.65 -10.45 -10.93
N ARG A 17 -0.36 -10.62 -10.08
CA ARG A 17 -1.71 -10.09 -10.31
C ARG A 17 -1.74 -8.58 -10.04
N ALA A 18 -2.65 -7.90 -10.73
CA ALA A 18 -2.91 -6.50 -10.43
C ALA A 18 -3.36 -6.33 -8.98
N PHE A 19 -2.78 -5.36 -8.28
CA PHE A 19 -3.15 -5.05 -6.90
C PHE A 19 -3.11 -3.54 -6.62
N ALA A 20 -3.87 -3.14 -5.60
CA ALA A 20 -3.80 -1.81 -5.03
C ALA A 20 -3.33 -1.91 -3.58
N TRP A 21 -2.38 -1.07 -3.19
CA TRP A 21 -1.91 -0.91 -1.82
C TRP A 21 -2.26 0.49 -1.34
N VAL A 22 -3.10 0.55 -0.32
CA VAL A 22 -3.57 1.78 0.32
C VAL A 22 -3.06 1.78 1.76
N ASP A 23 -2.16 2.70 2.09
CA ASP A 23 -1.50 2.78 3.38
C ASP A 23 -0.96 4.20 3.60
N ASP A 24 -0.93 4.70 4.83
CA ASP A 24 -0.52 6.08 5.15
C ASP A 24 1.00 6.27 5.21
N ASP A 25 1.75 5.18 5.38
CA ASP A 25 3.21 5.17 5.48
C ASP A 25 3.90 4.78 4.16
N ILE A 26 3.17 4.76 3.04
CA ILE A 26 3.77 4.50 1.72
C ILE A 26 4.81 5.58 1.40
N THR A 27 6.04 5.13 1.14
CA THR A 27 7.17 6.00 0.77
C THR A 27 7.54 5.88 -0.71
N GLU A 28 8.43 6.77 -1.18
CA GLU A 28 9.03 6.67 -2.51
C GLU A 28 9.92 5.43 -2.68
N ALA A 29 10.48 4.91 -1.57
CA ALA A 29 11.25 3.67 -1.59
C ALA A 29 10.34 2.47 -1.90
N ASP A 30 9.15 2.41 -1.31
CA ASP A 30 8.15 1.35 -1.60
C ASP A 30 7.71 1.39 -3.07
N ARG A 31 7.47 2.59 -3.61
CA ARG A 31 7.13 2.77 -5.03
C ARG A 31 8.23 2.28 -5.97
N THR A 32 9.48 2.53 -5.61
CA THR A 32 10.63 2.09 -6.41
C THR A 32 10.78 0.58 -6.33
N TRP A 33 10.69 0.00 -5.13
CA TRP A 33 10.79 -1.43 -4.93
C TRP A 33 9.70 -2.21 -5.66
N VAL A 34 8.43 -1.77 -5.59
CA VAL A 34 7.32 -2.41 -6.33
C VAL A 34 7.55 -2.34 -7.84
N ARG A 35 8.03 -1.22 -8.36
CA ARG A 35 8.31 -1.06 -9.80
C ARG A 35 9.41 -2.01 -10.28
N GLU A 36 10.40 -2.27 -9.45
CA GLU A 36 11.52 -3.17 -9.77
C GLU A 36 11.18 -4.65 -9.59
N HIS A 37 10.25 -4.99 -8.70
CA HIS A 37 9.96 -6.38 -8.31
C HIS A 37 8.60 -6.91 -8.77
N HIS A 38 7.73 -6.07 -9.36
CA HIS A 38 6.42 -6.47 -9.81
C HIS A 38 6.13 -5.99 -11.24
N ASP A 39 6.18 -6.90 -12.20
CA ASP A 39 5.93 -6.61 -13.62
C ASP A 39 4.44 -6.36 -13.94
N GLY A 40 3.53 -6.66 -13.01
CA GLY A 40 2.09 -6.47 -13.17
C GLY A 40 1.61 -5.08 -12.71
N PRO A 41 0.38 -4.65 -13.10
CA PRO A 41 -0.16 -3.35 -12.71
C PRO A 41 -0.28 -3.20 -11.20
N ALA A 42 0.37 -2.19 -10.62
CA ALA A 42 0.31 -1.90 -9.18
C ALA A 42 -0.08 -0.44 -8.94
N LEU A 43 -1.14 -0.23 -8.13
CA LEU A 43 -1.56 1.10 -7.69
C LEU A 43 -1.17 1.31 -6.22
N LEU A 44 -0.26 2.25 -5.95
CA LEU A 44 0.11 2.63 -4.59
C LEU A 44 -0.53 3.97 -4.25
N HIS A 45 -1.46 3.96 -3.29
CA HIS A 45 -2.15 5.15 -2.84
C HIS A 45 -1.80 5.46 -1.39
N ARG A 46 -1.12 6.59 -1.17
CA ARG A 46 -0.81 7.06 0.18
C ARG A 46 -2.01 7.81 0.74
N VAL A 47 -2.53 7.36 1.88
CA VAL A 47 -3.56 8.10 2.63
C VAL A 47 -2.88 9.15 3.49
N ASP A 48 -3.41 10.37 3.56
CA ASP A 48 -2.94 11.33 4.57
C ASP A 48 -3.46 10.87 5.94
N PRO A 49 -2.59 10.52 6.91
CA PRO A 49 -3.03 10.04 8.23
C PRO A 49 -3.85 11.08 9.01
N ARG A 50 -3.77 12.36 8.62
CA ARG A 50 -4.60 13.43 9.19
C ARG A 50 -6.05 13.37 8.70
N CYS A 51 -6.30 12.68 7.59
CA CYS A 51 -7.62 12.36 7.08
C CYS A 51 -8.02 10.96 7.58
N ALA A 52 -8.30 10.84 8.88
CA ALA A 52 -8.82 9.61 9.44
C ALA A 52 -10.13 9.22 8.75
N LEU A 53 -10.35 7.92 8.55
CA LEU A 53 -11.63 7.39 8.07
C LEU A 53 -12.71 7.78 9.09
N ALA A 54 -13.59 8.70 8.70
CA ALA A 54 -14.73 9.06 9.52
C ALA A 54 -15.61 7.81 9.70
N PRO A 55 -16.08 7.51 10.92
CA PRO A 55 -16.96 6.38 11.12
C PRO A 55 -18.19 6.55 10.23
N THR A 56 -18.43 5.58 9.34
CA THR A 56 -19.69 5.51 8.61
C THR A 56 -20.76 5.10 9.60
N THR A 57 -21.41 6.10 10.20
CA THR A 57 -22.65 5.87 10.93
C THR A 57 -23.74 5.68 9.89
N SER A 58 -24.03 4.42 9.55
CA SER A 58 -25.25 4.08 8.83
C SER A 58 -26.43 4.44 9.73
N PRO A 59 -27.35 5.33 9.33
CA PRO A 59 -28.57 5.56 10.08
C PRO A 59 -29.44 4.32 9.90
N ARG A 60 -29.49 3.48 10.94
CA ARG A 60 -30.42 2.35 11.01
C ARG A 60 -31.83 2.85 11.27
#